data_AF-A0A0F3MCX6-F1
#
_entry.id   AF-A0A0F3MCX6-F1
#
_cell.length_a   1.000
_cell.length_b   1.000
_cell.length_c   1.000
_cell.angle_alpha   90.00
_cell.angle_beta   90.00
_cell.angle_gamma   90.00
#
_symmetry.space_group_name_H-M   'P 1'
#
loop_
_entity.id
_entity.type
_entity.pdbx_description
1 polymer ?
#
loop_
_entity_poly.entity_id
_entity_poly.type
_entity_poly.pdbx_seq_one_letter_code
_entity_poly.pdbx_strand_id
1 'polypeptide(L)'
;MCYCYNLLFYCNFTYFYHTRNARIYAKAHSSTRYVKALGRVSNKVQHVLILDKEKGYIYLRSFLWYTDTKLLESQQPELEQVLAKYLSEEEKGNIMRTIAAKYIDEGIEIGETKGIAKGIEIGETKGIAKGRAEGIAEGRAEAARGLARKLLKAGFSVEFISENTGLSKKEVINLKNNIEY
;
A
#
# COMPACT_ATOMS: atom_id res chain seq x y z
N MET A 1 -10.40 -4.02 -6.71
CA MET A 1 -10.76 -5.17 -7.59
C MET A 1 -9.86 -6.40 -7.41
N CYS A 2 -8.92 -6.47 -6.45
CA CYS A 2 -8.02 -7.63 -6.30
C CYS A 2 -8.56 -8.82 -5.49
N TYR A 3 -9.70 -8.70 -4.81
CA TYR A 3 -10.23 -9.80 -3.97
C TYR A 3 -11.00 -10.88 -4.75
N CYS A 4 -11.46 -10.59 -5.98
CA CYS A 4 -12.27 -11.54 -6.75
C CYS A 4 -11.45 -12.55 -7.57
N TYR A 5 -10.22 -12.21 -7.96
CA TYR A 5 -9.34 -13.12 -8.72
C TYR A 5 -8.79 -14.26 -7.86
N ASN A 6 -8.56 -14.02 -6.56
CA ASN A 6 -8.11 -15.06 -5.62
C ASN A 6 -9.19 -16.13 -5.37
N LEU A 7 -10.48 -15.79 -5.41
CA LEU A 7 -11.57 -16.74 -5.17
C LEU A 7 -11.81 -17.68 -6.36
N LEU A 8 -11.61 -17.19 -7.58
CA LEU A 8 -11.70 -18.01 -8.82
C LEU A 8 -10.47 -18.91 -9.00
N PHE A 9 -9.29 -18.47 -8.57
CA PHE A 9 -8.08 -19.31 -8.53
C PHE A 9 -8.17 -20.40 -7.46
N TYR A 10 -8.72 -20.06 -6.29
CA TYR A 10 -9.15 -21.04 -5.29
C TYR A 10 -10.13 -22.02 -5.93
N CYS A 11 -11.21 -21.58 -6.57
CA CYS A 11 -12.19 -22.50 -7.17
C CYS A 11 -11.56 -23.47 -8.18
N ASN A 12 -10.66 -23.06 -9.07
CA ASN A 12 -10.10 -23.96 -10.08
C ASN A 12 -9.05 -24.95 -9.53
N PHE A 13 -8.20 -24.54 -8.58
CA PHE A 13 -7.26 -25.45 -7.92
C PHE A 13 -8.01 -26.44 -7.01
N THR A 14 -9.03 -25.94 -6.32
CA THR A 14 -9.97 -26.73 -5.52
C THR A 14 -10.74 -27.71 -6.40
N TYR A 15 -11.21 -27.32 -7.59
CA TYR A 15 -12.00 -28.18 -8.49
C TYR A 15 -11.17 -29.33 -9.08
N PHE A 16 -9.93 -29.06 -9.51
CA PHE A 16 -9.07 -30.08 -10.12
C PHE A 16 -8.51 -31.09 -9.10
N TYR A 17 -8.26 -30.66 -7.85
CA TYR A 17 -7.74 -31.53 -6.79
C TYR A 17 -8.81 -32.13 -5.86
N HIS A 18 -9.93 -31.44 -5.59
CA HIS A 18 -11.00 -32.00 -4.74
C HIS A 18 -11.80 -33.09 -5.44
N THR A 19 -12.07 -33.00 -6.75
CA THR A 19 -12.96 -33.97 -7.40
C THR A 19 -12.42 -35.41 -7.42
N ARG A 20 -11.10 -35.62 -7.27
CA ARG A 20 -10.50 -36.97 -7.19
C ARG A 20 -9.91 -37.36 -5.84
N ASN A 21 -9.73 -36.43 -4.88
CA ASN A 21 -9.06 -36.72 -3.60
C ASN A 21 -9.54 -35.84 -2.41
N ALA A 22 -10.80 -35.38 -2.42
CA ALA A 22 -11.38 -34.53 -1.36
C ALA A 22 -11.18 -35.06 0.09
N ARG A 23 -11.11 -36.38 0.30
CA ARG A 23 -10.88 -36.97 1.64
C ARG A 23 -9.52 -36.66 2.25
N ILE A 24 -8.50 -36.34 1.45
CA ILE A 24 -7.14 -36.07 1.94
C ILE A 24 -7.05 -34.63 2.48
N TYR A 25 -7.77 -33.70 1.86
CA TYR A 25 -7.72 -32.27 2.18
C TYR A 25 -8.52 -31.90 3.43
N ALA A 26 -9.70 -32.50 3.65
CA ALA A 26 -10.56 -32.16 4.79
C ALA A 26 -9.91 -32.45 6.17
N LYS A 27 -8.86 -33.28 6.22
CA LYS A 27 -8.22 -33.72 7.48
C LYS A 27 -6.94 -32.98 7.86
N ALA A 28 -6.53 -31.97 7.09
CA ALA A 28 -5.23 -31.33 7.21
C ALA A 28 -5.35 -29.80 7.38
N HIS A 29 -5.96 -29.39 8.49
CA HIS A 29 -5.89 -28.01 9.02
C HIS A 29 -4.69 -27.80 9.97
N SER A 30 -3.72 -28.71 9.96
CA SER A 30 -2.43 -28.53 10.65
C SER A 30 -1.28 -28.79 9.68
N SER A 31 -0.35 -27.83 9.59
CA SER A 31 0.79 -27.80 8.67
C SER A 31 1.62 -29.09 8.67
N THR A 32 1.64 -29.82 9.79
CA THR A 32 2.39 -31.06 10.00
C THR A 32 1.79 -32.31 9.32
N ARG A 33 0.47 -32.35 9.08
CA ARG A 33 -0.19 -33.53 8.45
C ARG A 33 -0.16 -33.49 6.93
N TYR A 34 0.02 -32.30 6.35
CA TYR A 34 -0.10 -32.07 4.91
C TYR A 34 1.16 -32.53 4.14
N VAL A 35 2.35 -32.27 4.69
CA VAL A 35 3.63 -32.75 4.14
C VAL A 35 3.71 -34.29 4.15
N LYS A 36 3.18 -34.92 5.22
CA LYS A 36 3.06 -36.39 5.32
C LYS A 36 2.02 -36.97 4.35
N ALA A 37 1.01 -36.20 3.93
CA ALA A 37 0.04 -36.62 2.92
C ALA A 37 0.67 -36.59 1.51
N LEU A 38 1.50 -35.59 1.21
CA LEU A 38 2.29 -35.52 -0.03
C LEU A 38 3.23 -36.74 -0.19
N GLY A 39 3.84 -37.21 0.91
CA GLY A 39 4.70 -38.41 0.90
C GLY A 39 3.97 -39.75 0.63
N ARG A 40 2.65 -39.84 0.81
CA ARG A 40 1.88 -41.09 0.60
C ARG A 40 1.34 -41.26 -0.81
N VAL A 41 1.44 -40.25 -1.66
CA VAL A 41 0.86 -40.25 -3.01
C VAL A 41 1.98 -40.42 -4.06
N SER A 42 2.85 -41.40 -3.84
CA SER A 42 4.14 -41.51 -4.53
C SER A 42 4.06 -41.74 -6.05
N ASN A 43 2.95 -42.30 -6.58
CA ASN A 43 2.81 -42.56 -8.03
C ASN A 43 1.89 -41.55 -8.77
N LYS A 44 0.90 -40.95 -8.09
CA LYS A 44 0.01 -39.98 -8.74
C LYS A 44 0.61 -38.57 -8.77
N VAL A 45 1.52 -38.25 -7.85
CA VAL A 45 2.23 -36.95 -7.81
C VAL A 45 3.22 -36.82 -8.96
N GLN A 46 3.88 -37.90 -9.38
CA GLN A 46 4.81 -37.85 -10.51
C GLN A 46 4.13 -37.40 -11.81
N HIS A 47 2.98 -37.97 -12.16
CA HIS A 47 2.23 -37.54 -13.35
C HIS A 47 1.80 -36.07 -13.29
N VAL A 48 1.43 -35.60 -12.10
CA VAL A 48 1.01 -34.21 -11.88
C VAL A 48 2.21 -33.25 -12.00
N LEU A 49 3.37 -33.63 -11.49
CA LEU A 49 4.60 -32.86 -11.62
C LEU A 49 5.11 -32.82 -13.07
N ILE A 50 4.98 -33.93 -13.80
CA ILE A 50 5.33 -33.99 -15.23
C ILE A 50 4.42 -33.04 -16.03
N LEU A 51 3.10 -33.09 -15.80
CA LEU A 51 2.14 -32.19 -16.45
C LEU A 51 2.36 -30.71 -16.07
N ASP A 52 2.72 -30.42 -14.82
CA ASP A 52 3.03 -29.06 -14.39
C ASP A 52 4.37 -28.59 -14.97
N LYS A 53 5.36 -29.47 -15.09
CA LYS A 53 6.65 -29.21 -15.75
C LYS A 53 6.46 -28.79 -17.21
N GLU A 54 5.60 -29.47 -17.96
CA GLU A 54 5.23 -29.09 -19.33
C GLU A 54 4.58 -27.70 -19.41
N LYS A 55 3.89 -27.29 -18.34
CA LYS A 55 3.31 -25.94 -18.19
C LYS A 55 4.26 -24.95 -17.54
N GLY A 56 5.53 -25.31 -17.36
CA GLY A 56 6.53 -24.47 -16.75
C GLY A 56 6.32 -24.24 -15.25
N TYR A 57 5.86 -25.22 -14.50
CA TYR A 57 5.71 -25.23 -13.03
C TYR A 57 4.76 -24.16 -12.46
N ILE A 58 3.70 -23.82 -13.20
CA ILE A 58 2.75 -22.79 -12.77
C ILE A 58 2.15 -23.15 -11.41
N TYR A 59 1.70 -24.39 -11.22
CA TYR A 59 1.01 -24.81 -10.00
C TYR A 59 1.98 -25.00 -8.84
N LEU A 60 3.16 -25.57 -9.10
CA LEU A 60 4.20 -25.73 -8.11
C LEU A 60 4.75 -24.37 -7.62
N ARG A 61 4.92 -23.39 -8.51
CA ARG A 61 5.28 -22.02 -8.11
C ARG A 61 4.22 -21.39 -7.21
N SER A 62 2.94 -21.49 -7.57
CA SER A 62 1.84 -20.95 -6.76
C SER A 62 1.77 -21.64 -5.40
N PHE A 63 1.97 -22.96 -5.35
CA PHE A 63 2.01 -23.73 -4.12
C PHE A 63 3.18 -23.30 -3.22
N LEU A 64 4.39 -23.21 -3.78
CA LEU A 64 5.59 -22.81 -3.04
C LEU A 64 5.46 -21.39 -2.48
N TRP A 65 4.94 -20.45 -3.27
CA TRP A 65 4.62 -19.10 -2.81
C TRP A 65 3.63 -19.11 -1.63
N TYR A 66 2.57 -19.93 -1.71
CA TYR A 66 1.61 -20.03 -0.61
C TYR A 66 2.20 -20.70 0.63
N THR A 67 3.04 -21.73 0.47
CA THR A 67 3.65 -22.43 1.60
C THR A 67 4.75 -21.61 2.26
N ASP A 68 5.58 -20.90 1.49
CA ASP A 68 6.69 -20.08 1.99
C ASP A 68 6.19 -18.95 2.89
N THR A 69 5.09 -18.28 2.51
CA THR A 69 4.45 -17.24 3.33
C THR A 69 3.77 -17.76 4.61
N LYS A 70 3.63 -19.08 4.78
CA LYS A 70 2.91 -19.72 5.91
C LYS A 70 3.77 -20.70 6.71
N LEU A 71 4.94 -21.07 6.21
CA LEU A 71 5.88 -21.94 6.90
C LEU A 71 6.65 -21.13 7.96
N LEU A 72 6.91 -21.74 9.10
CA LEU A 72 7.96 -21.25 10.00
C LEU A 72 9.34 -21.64 9.44
N GLU A 73 10.37 -20.84 9.73
CA GLU A 73 11.76 -21.12 9.31
C GLU A 73 12.22 -22.54 9.70
N SER A 74 11.77 -23.04 10.86
CA SER A 74 12.09 -24.40 11.34
C SER A 74 11.56 -25.54 10.46
N GLN A 75 10.61 -25.26 9.56
CA GLN A 75 9.98 -26.25 8.70
C GLN A 75 10.53 -26.23 7.26
N GLN A 76 11.34 -25.22 6.91
CA GLN A 76 11.95 -25.08 5.59
C GLN A 76 12.83 -26.28 5.20
N PRO A 77 13.63 -26.89 6.11
CA PRO A 77 14.45 -28.05 5.77
C PRO A 77 13.63 -29.28 5.35
N GLU A 78 12.43 -29.47 5.92
CA GLU A 78 11.55 -30.59 5.54
C GLU A 78 10.97 -30.40 4.13
N LEU A 79 10.61 -29.15 3.79
CA LEU A 79 10.12 -28.81 2.45
C LEU A 79 11.22 -29.02 1.41
N GLU A 80 12.45 -28.57 1.69
CA GLU A 80 13.61 -28.78 0.82
C GLU A 80 13.89 -30.26 0.56
N GLN A 81 13.83 -31.10 1.60
CA GLN A 81 14.01 -32.55 1.46
C GLN A 81 12.92 -33.18 0.58
N VAL A 82 11.68 -32.70 0.67
CA VAL A 82 10.59 -33.18 -0.19
C VAL A 82 10.82 -32.73 -1.63
N LEU A 83 11.19 -31.47 -1.86
CA LEU A 83 11.47 -30.95 -3.20
C LEU A 83 12.67 -31.65 -3.85
N ALA A 84 13.69 -32.01 -3.07
CA ALA A 84 14.86 -32.75 -3.55
C ALA A 84 14.55 -34.15 -4.08
N LYS A 85 13.43 -34.75 -3.68
CA LYS A 85 13.01 -36.06 -4.21
C LYS A 85 12.42 -35.99 -5.60
N TYR A 86 11.97 -34.80 -6.02
CA TYR A 86 11.15 -34.64 -7.22
C TYR A 86 11.70 -33.65 -8.23
N LEU A 87 12.63 -32.78 -7.83
CA LEU A 87 13.20 -31.72 -8.66
C LEU A 87 14.72 -31.80 -8.64
N SER A 88 15.35 -31.59 -9.79
CA SER A 88 16.79 -31.37 -9.90
C SER A 88 17.18 -30.02 -9.30
N GLU A 89 18.46 -29.84 -8.96
CA GLU A 89 18.97 -28.56 -8.46
C GLU A 89 18.72 -27.40 -9.44
N GLU A 90 18.79 -27.67 -10.75
CA GLU A 90 18.50 -26.68 -11.77
C GLU A 90 17.02 -26.24 -11.78
N GLU A 91 16.10 -27.20 -11.69
CA GLU A 91 14.65 -26.94 -11.64
C GLU A 91 14.29 -26.15 -10.40
N LYS A 92 14.84 -26.53 -9.24
CA LYS A 92 14.68 -25.77 -7.99
C LYS A 92 15.17 -24.34 -8.15
N GLY A 93 16.37 -24.14 -8.70
CA GLY A 93 16.95 -22.82 -8.92
C GLY A 93 16.07 -21.94 -9.82
N ASN A 94 15.53 -22.51 -10.90
CA ASN A 94 14.66 -21.78 -11.82
C ASN A 94 13.31 -21.39 -11.19
N ILE A 95 12.71 -22.29 -10.43
CA ILE A 95 11.45 -22.04 -9.70
C ILE A 95 11.68 -20.97 -8.64
N MET A 96 12.74 -21.09 -7.83
CA MET A 96 13.07 -20.11 -6.78
C MET A 96 13.38 -18.73 -7.36
N ARG A 97 14.14 -18.64 -8.45
CA ARG A 97 14.42 -17.36 -9.14
C ARG A 97 13.14 -16.67 -9.59
N THR A 98 12.18 -17.43 -10.11
CA THR A 98 10.89 -16.90 -10.56
C THR A 98 10.04 -16.40 -9.39
N ILE A 99 10.01 -17.14 -8.28
CA ILE A 99 9.30 -16.74 -7.07
C ILE A 99 9.93 -15.47 -6.47
N ALA A 100 11.27 -15.41 -6.41
CA ALA A 100 11.98 -14.23 -5.96
C ALA A 100 11.68 -13.00 -6.83
N ALA A 101 11.66 -13.14 -8.16
CA ALA A 101 11.26 -12.06 -9.06
C ALA A 101 9.84 -11.55 -8.74
N LYS A 102 8.88 -12.46 -8.52
CA LYS A 102 7.52 -12.10 -8.12
C LYS A 102 7.46 -11.33 -6.80
N TYR A 103 8.26 -11.71 -5.79
CA TYR A 103 8.35 -10.96 -4.53
C TYR A 103 8.95 -9.56 -4.71
N ILE A 104 9.94 -9.42 -5.58
CA ILE A 104 10.51 -8.11 -5.92
C ILE A 104 9.43 -7.24 -6.56
N ASP A 105 8.70 -7.76 -7.55
CA ASP A 105 7.63 -7.03 -8.24
C ASP A 105 6.49 -6.63 -7.27
N GLU A 106 6.00 -7.58 -6.45
CA GLU A 106 4.99 -7.30 -5.42
C GLU A 106 5.51 -6.27 -4.40
N GLY A 107 6.78 -6.35 -4.02
CA GLY A 107 7.42 -5.41 -3.11
C GLY A 107 7.51 -4.00 -3.68
N ILE A 108 7.86 -3.88 -4.97
CA ILE A 108 7.90 -2.61 -5.70
C ILE A 108 6.50 -2.02 -5.78
N GLU A 109 5.49 -2.79 -6.20
CA GLU A 109 4.10 -2.32 -6.29
C GLU A 109 3.57 -1.82 -4.93
N ILE A 110 3.80 -2.58 -3.86
CA ILE A 110 3.43 -2.19 -2.50
C ILE A 110 4.19 -0.93 -2.06
N GLY A 111 5.47 -0.83 -2.40
CA GLY A 111 6.32 0.32 -2.09
C GLY A 111 5.84 1.60 -2.78
N GLU A 112 5.59 1.53 -4.08
CA GLU A 112 5.09 2.65 -4.89
C GLU A 112 3.72 3.12 -4.44
N THR A 113 2.77 2.18 -4.26
CA THR A 113 1.41 2.51 -3.81
C THR A 113 1.41 3.18 -2.43
N LYS A 114 2.17 2.64 -1.47
CA LYS A 114 2.32 3.25 -0.14
C LYS A 114 3.04 4.59 -0.20
N GLY A 115 4.06 4.72 -1.05
CA GLY A 115 4.82 5.95 -1.24
C GLY A 115 3.96 7.08 -1.79
N ILE A 116 3.18 6.80 -2.83
CA ILE A 116 2.24 7.75 -3.44
C ILE A 116 1.17 8.17 -2.43
N ALA A 117 0.55 7.21 -1.75
CA ALA A 117 -0.49 7.50 -0.76
C ALA A 117 0.01 8.42 0.37
N LYS A 118 1.18 8.11 0.95
CA LYS A 118 1.82 8.96 1.98
C LYS A 118 2.21 10.33 1.42
N GLY A 119 2.70 10.38 0.19
CA GLY A 119 3.07 11.63 -0.48
C GLY A 119 1.88 12.57 -0.64
N ILE A 120 0.73 12.05 -1.09
CA ILE A 120 -0.53 12.80 -1.21
C ILE A 120 -1.01 13.30 0.15
N GLU A 121 -1.07 12.42 1.15
CA GLU A 121 -1.53 12.78 2.50
C GLU A 121 -0.68 13.90 3.12
N ILE A 122 0.65 13.78 3.04
CA ILE A 122 1.58 14.81 3.55
C ILE A 122 1.44 16.11 2.74
N GLY A 123 1.25 16.01 1.42
CA GLY A 123 1.07 17.17 0.54
C GLY A 123 -0.21 17.95 0.88
N GLU A 124 -1.33 17.26 0.98
CA GLU A 124 -2.64 17.84 1.29
C GLU A 124 -2.66 18.47 2.67
N THR A 125 -2.18 17.76 3.69
CA THR A 125 -2.15 18.26 5.08
C THR A 125 -1.31 19.53 5.20
N LYS A 126 -0.11 19.56 4.60
CA LYS A 126 0.75 20.75 4.58
C LYS A 126 0.13 21.88 3.77
N GLY A 127 -0.45 21.58 2.61
CA GLY A 127 -1.10 22.56 1.74
C GLY A 127 -2.28 23.25 2.43
N ILE A 128 -3.18 22.47 3.04
CA ILE A 128 -4.33 22.98 3.78
C ILE A 128 -3.88 23.83 4.98
N ALA A 129 -2.91 23.34 5.76
CA ALA A 129 -2.41 24.07 6.93
C ALA A 129 -1.82 25.43 6.54
N LYS A 130 -0.98 25.46 5.49
CA LYS A 130 -0.37 26.69 4.97
C LYS A 130 -1.43 27.64 4.42
N GLY A 131 -2.32 27.16 3.56
CA GLY A 131 -3.38 27.99 2.96
C GLY A 131 -4.34 28.56 4.02
N ARG A 132 -4.68 27.79 5.06
CA ARG A 132 -5.50 28.28 6.17
C ARG A 132 -4.78 29.36 6.99
N ALA A 133 -3.50 29.19 7.27
CA ALA A 133 -2.71 30.17 8.01
C ALA A 133 -2.59 31.49 7.22
N GLU A 134 -2.26 31.41 5.93
CA GLU A 134 -2.17 32.56 5.03
C GLU A 134 -3.53 33.27 4.90
N GLY A 135 -4.62 32.52 4.65
CA GLY A 135 -5.95 33.09 4.54
C GLY A 135 -6.46 33.76 5.82
N ILE A 136 -6.16 33.21 7.00
CA ILE A 136 -6.50 33.86 8.29
C ILE A 136 -5.69 35.14 8.47
N ALA A 137 -4.40 35.14 8.13
CA ALA A 137 -3.55 36.31 8.26
C ALA A 137 -3.99 37.43 7.32
N GLU A 138 -4.27 37.12 6.06
CA GLU A 138 -4.76 38.06 5.06
C GLU A 138 -6.15 38.61 5.44
N GLY A 139 -7.07 37.74 5.87
CA GLY A 139 -8.39 38.16 6.33
C GLY A 139 -8.34 39.10 7.53
N ARG A 140 -7.44 38.86 8.50
CA ARG A 140 -7.23 39.77 9.64
C ARG A 140 -6.65 41.10 9.19
N ALA A 141 -5.65 41.10 8.30
CA ALA A 141 -5.07 42.31 7.76
C ALA A 141 -6.11 43.14 7.00
N GLU A 142 -6.95 42.49 6.19
CA GLU A 142 -7.98 43.18 5.42
C GLU A 142 -9.11 43.73 6.31
N ALA A 143 -9.49 42.99 7.37
CA ALA A 143 -10.41 43.49 8.38
C ALA A 143 -9.86 44.73 9.10
N ALA A 144 -8.58 44.72 9.48
CA ALA A 144 -7.91 45.85 10.12
C ALA A 144 -7.86 47.08 9.19
N ARG A 145 -7.50 46.89 7.91
CA ARG A 145 -7.53 47.95 6.89
C ARG A 145 -8.96 48.46 6.64
N GLY A 146 -9.93 47.56 6.59
CA GLY A 146 -11.35 47.90 6.44
C GLY A 146 -11.86 48.77 7.57
N LEU A 147 -11.51 48.44 8.81
CA LEU A 147 -11.81 49.25 10.00
C LEU A 147 -11.10 50.61 9.93
N ALA A 148 -9.81 50.64 9.61
CA ALA A 148 -9.05 51.88 9.47
C ALA A 148 -9.67 52.84 8.44
N ARG A 149 -10.09 52.32 7.28
CA ARG A 149 -10.78 53.11 6.25
C ARG A 149 -12.09 53.71 6.74
N LYS A 150 -12.88 52.95 7.51
CA LYS A 150 -14.14 53.46 8.12
C LYS A 150 -13.86 54.58 9.12
N LEU A 151 -12.86 54.41 9.98
CA LEU A 151 -12.48 55.41 10.97
C LEU A 151 -11.89 56.68 10.35
N LEU A 152 -11.07 56.55 9.29
CA LEU A 152 -10.57 57.70 8.53
C LEU A 152 -11.71 58.52 7.92
N LYS A 153 -12.70 57.84 7.30
CA LYS A 153 -13.89 58.51 6.75
C LYS A 153 -14.75 59.20 7.81
N ALA A 154 -14.74 58.69 9.04
CA ALA A 154 -15.43 59.30 10.18
C ALA A 154 -14.64 60.45 10.84
N GLY A 155 -13.43 60.76 10.35
CA GLY A 155 -12.63 61.90 10.81
C GLY A 155 -11.76 61.64 12.04
N PHE A 156 -11.53 60.38 12.42
CA PHE A 156 -10.63 60.05 13.53
C PHE A 156 -9.15 60.29 13.17
N SER A 157 -8.34 60.60 14.19
CA SER A 157 -6.90 60.87 14.00
C SER A 157 -6.11 59.61 13.64
N VAL A 158 -4.96 59.79 12.99
CA VAL A 158 -4.05 58.70 12.60
C VAL A 158 -3.56 57.94 13.84
N GLU A 159 -3.28 58.65 14.93
CA GLU A 159 -2.90 58.12 16.24
C GLU A 159 -3.96 57.15 16.75
N PHE A 160 -5.21 57.61 16.84
CA PHE A 160 -6.33 56.81 17.35
C PHE A 160 -6.57 55.56 16.51
N ILE A 161 -6.47 55.68 15.18
CA ILE A 161 -6.68 54.56 14.27
C ILE A 161 -5.54 53.54 14.40
N SER A 162 -4.29 54.00 14.51
CA SER A 162 -3.13 53.12 14.71
C SER A 162 -3.28 52.28 15.99
N GLU A 163 -3.69 52.91 17.09
CA GLU A 163 -3.89 52.24 18.39
C GLU A 163 -5.03 51.20 18.34
N ASN A 164 -6.13 51.49 17.65
CA ASN A 164 -7.32 50.62 17.64
C ASN A 164 -7.32 49.53 16.56
N THR A 165 -6.50 49.68 15.51
CA THR A 165 -6.46 48.73 14.39
C THR A 165 -5.21 47.85 14.37
N GLY A 166 -4.19 48.20 15.18
CA GLY A 166 -2.89 47.53 15.19
C GLY A 166 -2.05 47.80 13.94
N LEU A 167 -2.50 48.69 13.06
CA LEU A 167 -1.71 49.17 11.91
C LEU A 167 -0.70 50.20 12.37
N SER A 168 0.46 50.25 11.73
CA SER A 168 1.44 51.32 11.95
C SER A 168 0.90 52.65 11.44
N LYS A 169 1.33 53.76 12.05
CA LYS A 169 0.98 55.12 11.57
C LYS A 169 1.27 55.31 10.08
N LYS A 170 2.38 54.73 9.58
CA LYS A 170 2.76 54.77 8.15
C LYS A 170 1.73 54.07 7.26
N GLU A 171 1.24 52.89 7.67
CA GLU A 171 0.19 52.17 6.94
C GLU A 171 -1.13 52.94 6.93
N VAL A 172 -1.50 53.57 8.04
CA VAL A 172 -2.71 54.40 8.13
C VAL A 172 -2.60 55.65 7.24
N ILE A 173 -1.44 56.31 7.21
CA ILE A 173 -1.18 57.45 6.31
C ILE A 173 -1.27 57.02 4.85
N ASN A 174 -0.67 55.87 4.49
CA ASN A 174 -0.78 55.33 3.13
C ASN A 174 -2.24 55.03 2.75
N LEU A 175 -3.02 54.45 3.67
CA LEU A 175 -4.45 54.22 3.45
C LEU A 175 -5.20 55.53 3.24
N LYS A 176 -4.89 56.58 4.01
CA LYS A 176 -5.51 57.91 3.87
C LYS A 176 -5.24 58.52 2.49
N ASN A 177 -3.98 58.51 2.05
CA ASN A 177 -3.58 59.04 0.74
C ASN A 177 -4.27 58.33 -0.43
N ASN A 178 -4.61 57.04 -0.27
CA ASN A 178 -5.33 56.24 -1.27
C ASN A 178 -6.86 56.44 -1.26
N ILE A 179 -7.42 57.19 -0.30
CA ILE A 179 -8.86 57.51 -0.21
C ILE A 179 -9.13 58.93 -0.74
N GLU A 180 -8.13 59.82 -0.69
CA GLU A 180 -8.23 61.23 -1.11
C GLU A 180 -8.02 61.44 -2.63
N TYR A 181 -7.81 60.36 -3.39
CA TYR A 181 -7.86 60.29 -4.87
C TYR A 181 -9.05 59.44 -5.31
#